data_AF-A0A1R1IGV0-F1
#
_entry.id   AF-A0A1R1IGV0-F1
#
_cell.length_a   1.000
_cell.length_b   1.000
_cell.length_c   1.000
_cell.angle_alpha   90.00
_cell.angle_beta   90.00
_cell.angle_gamma   90.00
#
_symmetry.space_group_name_H-M   'P 1'
#
loop_
_entity.id
_entity.type
_entity.pdbx_description
1 polymer ?
#
loop_
_entity_poly.entity_id
_entity_poly.type
_entity_poly.pdbx_seq_one_letter_code
_entity_poly.pdbx_strand_id
1 'polypeptide(L)' 'MYRREPTMADEKLTYEQARDELVAVVGKLESGGASLAESMALWKRGEELAKICQEFLDGAKEQVAKAREAD' A
#
# COMPACT_ATOMS: atom_id res chain seq x y z
N MET A 1 7.73 -25.05 -24.83
CA MET A 1 8.05 -24.09 -23.76
C MET A 1 6.77 -23.41 -23.32
N TYR A 2 6.20 -23.79 -22.17
CA TYR A 2 5.03 -23.08 -21.64
C TYR A 2 5.52 -21.77 -21.01
N ARG A 3 5.15 -20.64 -21.62
CA ARG A 3 5.28 -19.33 -21.01
C ARG A 3 4.35 -19.33 -19.80
N ARG A 4 4.90 -19.22 -18.59
CA ARG A 4 4.11 -19.06 -17.37
C ARG A 4 3.37 -17.72 -17.49
N GLU A 5 2.05 -17.74 -17.50
CA GLU A 5 1.25 -16.51 -17.44
C GLU A 5 1.51 -15.86 -16.08
N PRO A 6 1.75 -14.53 -16.02
CA PRO A 6 1.83 -13.84 -14.75
C PRO A 6 0.45 -13.97 -14.10
N THR A 7 0.39 -14.63 -12.96
CA THR A 7 -0.83 -14.67 -12.16
C THR A 7 -0.99 -13.33 -11.45
N MET A 8 -2.21 -12.99 -11.05
CA MET A 8 -2.55 -11.81 -10.22
C MET A 8 -1.72 -11.64 -8.93
N ALA A 9 -0.83 -12.58 -8.61
CA ALA A 9 0.11 -12.53 -7.50
C ALA A 9 1.36 -11.67 -7.78
N ASP A 10 1.65 -11.32 -9.04
CA ASP A 10 2.87 -10.58 -9.44
C ASP A 10 2.67 -9.06 -9.62
N GLU A 11 1.44 -8.53 -9.59
CA GLU A 11 1.23 -7.08 -9.62
C GLU A 11 1.30 -6.51 -8.19
N LYS A 12 2.50 -6.09 -7.78
CA LYS A 12 2.65 -5.19 -6.63
C LYS A 12 1.85 -3.91 -6.91
N LEU A 13 1.06 -3.47 -5.92
CA LEU A 13 0.30 -2.23 -6.01
C LEU A 13 1.21 -1.04 -6.31
N THR A 14 0.74 -0.12 -7.15
CA THR A 14 1.33 1.23 -7.27
C THR A 14 1.07 2.03 -5.99
N TYR A 15 1.82 3.11 -5.78
CA TYR A 15 1.62 4.01 -4.64
C TYR A 15 0.19 4.57 -4.61
N GLU A 16 -0.31 5.06 -5.74
CA GLU A 16 -1.65 5.65 -5.85
C GLU A 16 -2.74 4.64 -5.53
N GLN A 17 -2.63 3.41 -6.06
CA GLN A 17 -3.58 2.34 -5.74
C GLN A 17 -3.56 1.98 -4.25
N ALA A 18 -2.37 1.84 -3.66
CA ALA A 18 -2.23 1.53 -2.24
C ALA A 18 -2.80 2.65 -1.35
N ARG A 19 -2.53 3.92 -1.70
CA ARG A 19 -3.06 5.09 -1.00
C ARG A 19 -4.58 5.17 -1.09
N ASP A 20 -5.14 5.01 -2.28
CA ASP A 20 -6.59 5.14 -2.50
C ASP A 20 -7.35 4.02 -1.77
N GLU A 21 -6.81 2.80 -1.77
CA GLU A 21 -7.36 1.70 -0.98
C GLU A 21 -7.25 1.98 0.53
N LEU A 22 -6.13 2.54 1.00
CA LEU A 22 -5.93 2.88 2.41
C LEU A 22 -6.96 3.93 2.87
N VAL A 23 -7.20 4.96 2.05
CA VAL A 23 -8.24 5.98 2.33
C VAL A 23 -9.62 5.33 2.45
N ALA A 24 -9.95 4.40 1.56
CA ALA A 24 -11.22 3.69 1.61
C ALA A 24 -11.35 2.80 2.86
N VAL A 25 -10.27 2.13 3.29
CA VAL A 25 -10.23 1.33 4.52
C VAL A 25 -10.45 2.21 5.76
N VAL A 26 -9.73 3.34 5.84
CA VAL A 26 -9.88 4.30 6.95
C VAL A 26 -11.31 4.83 7.01
N GLY A 27 -11.87 5.26 5.87
CA GLY A 27 -13.25 5.75 5.83
C GLY A 27 -14.29 4.72 6.30
N LYS A 28 -14.08 3.43 6.00
CA LYS A 28 -14.94 2.35 6.52
C LYS A 28 -14.80 2.18 8.03
N LEU A 29 -13.59 2.19 8.56
CA LEU A 29 -13.34 2.11 10.01
C LEU A 29 -13.98 3.29 10.76
N GLU A 30 -13.84 4.50 10.23
CA GLU A 30 -14.39 5.72 10.83
C GLU A 30 -15.93 5.77 10.81
N SER A 31 -16.57 5.09 9.86
CA SER A 31 -18.04 5.03 9.77
C SER A 31 -18.69 4.28 10.95
N GLY A 32 -17.94 3.44 11.68
CA GLY A 32 -18.40 2.74 12.88
C GLY A 32 -19.45 1.65 12.65
N GLY A 33 -19.78 1.30 11.41
CA GLY A 33 -20.82 0.30 11.06
C GLY A 33 -20.34 -1.14 10.90
N ALA A 34 -19.03 -1.39 11.02
CA ALA A 34 -18.44 -2.71 10.84
C ALA A 34 -18.50 -3.54 12.14
N SER A 35 -18.71 -4.85 12.03
CA SER A 35 -18.53 -5.77 13.16
C SER A 35 -17.08 -5.77 13.65
N LEU A 36 -16.82 -6.33 14.83
CA LEU A 36 -15.47 -6.46 15.36
C LEU A 36 -14.54 -7.24 14.41
N ALA A 37 -15.02 -8.36 13.87
CA ALA A 37 -14.22 -9.19 12.95
C ALA A 37 -13.88 -8.42 11.66
N GLU A 38 -14.83 -7.69 11.09
CA GLU A 38 -14.60 -6.84 9.93
C GLU A 38 -13.66 -5.68 10.24
N SER A 39 -13.81 -5.05 11.41
CA SER A 39 -12.91 -3.97 11.87
C SER A 39 -11.47 -4.46 12.01
N MET A 40 -11.27 -5.67 12.54
CA MET A 40 -9.94 -6.30 12.64
C MET A 40 -9.33 -6.60 11.27
N ALA A 41 -10.15 -7.06 10.31
CA ALA A 41 -9.70 -7.33 8.94
C ALA A 41 -9.33 -6.03 8.21
N LEU A 42 -10.17 -4.99 8.33
CA LEU A 42 -9.92 -3.65 7.78
C LEU A 42 -8.65 -3.06 8.37
N TRP A 43 -8.46 -3.12 9.69
CA TRP A 43 -7.25 -2.62 10.33
C TRP A 43 -6.00 -3.31 9.79
N LYS A 44 -5.99 -4.65 9.73
CA LYS A 44 -4.84 -5.41 9.20
C LYS A 44 -4.52 -5.00 7.77
N ARG A 45 -5.54 -4.85 6.92
CA ARG A 45 -5.36 -4.40 5.55
C ARG A 45 -4.79 -2.97 5.49
N GLY A 46 -5.28 -2.08 6.36
CA GLY A 46 -4.76 -0.72 6.51
C GLY A 46 -3.27 -0.70 6.85
N GLU A 47 -2.83 -1.54 7.79
CA GLU A 47 -1.41 -1.65 8.16
C GLU A 47 -0.54 -2.13 7.00
N GLU A 48 -1.01 -3.13 6.23
CA GLU A 48 -0.31 -3.63 5.05
C GLU A 48 -0.17 -2.53 3.98
N LEU A 49 -1.24 -1.76 3.72
CA LEU A 49 -1.24 -0.67 2.75
C LEU A 49 -0.36 0.50 3.20
N ALA A 50 -0.40 0.85 4.49
CA ALA A 50 0.44 1.90 5.07
C ALA A 50 1.92 1.55 4.92
N LYS A 51 2.29 0.28 5.17
CA LYS A 51 3.66 -0.21 4.96
C LYS A 51 4.09 -0.07 3.50
N ILE A 52 3.25 -0.47 2.54
CA ILE A 52 3.54 -0.31 1.12
C ILE A 52 3.77 1.17 0.76
N CYS A 53 2.88 2.06 1.20
CA CYS A 53 3.02 3.50 0.97
C CYS A 53 4.33 4.04 1.54
N GLN A 54 4.70 3.61 2.75
CA GLN A 54 5.92 4.03 3.41
C GLN A 54 7.17 3.58 2.63
N GLU A 55 7.21 2.34 2.13
CA GLU A 55 8.31 1.83 1.30
C GLU A 55 8.53 2.67 0.03
N PHE A 56 7.44 3.07 -0.65
CA PHE A 56 7.52 3.98 -1.80
C PHE A 56 8.10 5.35 -1.42
N LEU A 57 7.59 5.96 -0.33
CA LEU A 57 8.03 7.28 0.11
C LEU A 57 9.50 7.28 0.55
N ASP A 58 9.95 6.21 1.20
CA ASP A 58 11.35 6.10 1.64
C ASP A 58 12.29 5.91 0.45
N GLY A 59 11.91 5.11 -0.55
CA GLY A 59 12.66 5.01 -1.80
C GLY A 59 12.75 6.34 -2.56
N ALA A 60 11.68 7.14 -2.58
CA ALA A 60 11.70 8.46 -3.18
C ALA A 60 12.63 9.44 -2.43
N LYS A 61 12.60 9.43 -1.08
CA LYS A 61 13.50 10.25 -0.26
C LYS A 61 14.97 9.89 -0.50
N GLU A 62 15.29 8.59 -0.59
CA GLU A 62 16.65 8.13 -0.83
C GLU A 62 17.17 8.62 -2.20
N GLN A 63 16.34 8.57 -3.24
CA GLN A 63 16.71 9.10 -4.56
C GLN A 63 17.00 10.60 -4.55
N VAL A 64 16.16 11.38 -3.85
CA VAL A 64 16.38 12.83 -3.69
C VAL A 64 17.65 13.11 -2.89
N ALA A 65 17.93 12.34 -1.84
CA ALA A 65 19.16 12.49 -1.05
C ALA A 65 20.41 12.24 -1.91
N LYS A 66 20.43 11.14 -2.67
CA LYS A 66 21.54 10.82 -3.60
C LYS A 66 21.76 11.90 -4.66
N ALA A 67 20.69 12.46 -5.21
CA ALA A 67 20.79 13.53 -6.20
C ALA A 67 21.45 14.79 -5.62
N ARG A 68 21.16 15.13 -4.35
CA ARG A 68 21.73 16.31 -3.67
C ARG A 68 23.21 16.14 -3.27
N GLU A 69 23.66 14.91 -3.05
CA GLU A 69 25.07 14.63 -2.71
C GLU A 69 25.99 14.61 -3.95
N ALA A 70 25.41 14.49 -5.15
CA ALA A 70 26.14 14.47 -6.41
C ALA A 70 26.37 15.86 -7.02
N ASP A 71 25.76 16.90 -6.44
CA ASP A 71 25.95 18.34 -6.76
C ASP A 71 27.07 18.96 -5.91
#